data_AF-V2Q128-F1
#
_entry.id   AF-V2Q128-F1
#
_cell.length_a   1.000
_cell.length_b   1.000
_cell.length_c   1.000
_cell.angle_alpha   90.00
_cell.angle_beta   90.00
_cell.angle_gamma   90.00
#
_symmetry.space_group_name_H-M   'P 1'
#
loop_
_entity.id
_entity.type
_entity.pdbx_description
1 polymer ?
#
loop_
_entity_poly.entity_id
_entity_poly.type
_entity_poly.pdbx_seq_one_letter_code
_entity_poly.pdbx_strand_id
1 'polypeptide(L)'
;MADKPKDDVYVEEGELRKMRDPRTGQIKEVDLSLPALSRTMENIRKSAEIINQPNVSFDMAMGRFEYIKELVLDSAQFSPKLQNLQIKILNRNIEIVKNIEELDEIIAQFAKQHYMKEAKNILSKTDRKSGFQRIDSLQQAIEFLMKGKKHVGDDEEYNKYIVSLRKEIMEHHKSASDLTRGI
;
A
#
# COMPACT_ATOMS: atom_id res chain seq x y z
N MET A 1 -60.00 28.09 -26.16
CA MET A 1 -58.60 28.42 -25.84
C MET A 1 -58.06 27.28 -25.01
N ALA A 2 -57.09 26.52 -25.54
CA ALA A 2 -56.40 25.47 -24.78
C ALA A 2 -54.96 25.93 -24.63
N ASP A 3 -54.60 26.36 -23.43
CA ASP A 3 -53.22 26.68 -23.06
C ASP A 3 -52.40 25.39 -23.10
N LYS A 4 -51.41 25.36 -24.00
CA LYS A 4 -50.34 24.37 -23.95
C LYS A 4 -49.39 24.78 -22.82
N PRO A 5 -48.87 23.84 -22.01
CA PRO A 5 -47.76 24.17 -21.14
C PRO A 5 -46.56 24.54 -22.01
N LYS A 6 -46.12 25.79 -21.86
CA LYS A 6 -44.83 26.27 -22.35
C LYS A 6 -43.72 25.73 -21.44
N ASP A 7 -42.52 25.75 -22.01
CA ASP A 7 -41.23 25.57 -21.37
C ASP A 7 -40.65 24.15 -21.49
N ASP A 8 -40.52 23.69 -22.74
CA ASP A 8 -39.34 22.91 -23.11
C ASP A 8 -38.12 23.79 -22.83
N VAL A 9 -37.48 23.58 -21.67
CA VAL A 9 -36.20 24.23 -21.33
C VAL A 9 -35.14 23.59 -22.22
N TYR A 10 -34.85 24.23 -23.35
CA TYR A 10 -33.66 23.94 -24.14
C TYR A 10 -32.45 24.35 -23.30
N VAL A 11 -31.68 23.38 -22.81
CA VAL A 11 -30.37 23.62 -22.20
C VAL A 11 -29.44 24.04 -23.33
N GLU A 12 -29.19 25.34 -23.46
CA GLU A 12 -28.22 25.86 -24.43
C GLU A 12 -26.82 25.29 -24.11
N GLU A 13 -26.17 24.75 -25.13
CA GLU A 13 -24.80 24.24 -25.08
C GLU A 13 -23.82 25.38 -24.76
N GLY A 14 -23.03 25.23 -23.68
CA GLY A 14 -21.71 25.89 -23.60
C GLY A 14 -21.61 27.22 -22.84
N GLU A 15 -22.50 27.54 -21.90
CA GLU A 15 -22.29 28.72 -21.05
C GLU A 15 -21.14 28.50 -20.04
N LEU A 16 -20.04 29.24 -20.22
CA LEU A 16 -19.05 29.47 -19.16
C LEU A 16 -19.74 30.20 -18.01
N ARG A 17 -19.98 29.51 -16.90
CA ARG A 17 -20.59 30.13 -15.72
C ARG A 17 -19.51 30.56 -14.74
N LYS A 18 -19.66 31.76 -14.19
CA LYS A 18 -18.84 32.23 -13.08
C LYS A 18 -19.35 31.59 -11.79
N MET A 19 -18.63 30.59 -11.28
CA MET A 19 -18.93 29.99 -9.98
C MET A 19 -17.89 30.38 -8.96
N ARG A 20 -18.35 30.47 -7.71
CA ARG A 20 -17.46 30.62 -6.56
C ARG A 20 -16.88 29.27 -6.21
N ASP A 21 -15.56 29.16 -6.32
CA ASP A 21 -14.79 28.00 -5.87
C ASP A 21 -15.04 27.77 -4.37
N PRO A 22 -15.59 26.62 -3.97
CA PRO A 22 -15.94 26.34 -2.58
C PRO A 22 -14.72 26.16 -1.65
N ARG A 23 -13.51 25.95 -2.20
CA ARG A 23 -12.27 25.80 -1.43
C ARG A 23 -11.53 27.12 -1.24
N THR A 24 -11.47 27.93 -2.29
CA THR A 24 -10.66 29.18 -2.28
C THR A 24 -11.52 30.43 -2.13
N GLY A 25 -12.83 30.34 -2.32
CA GLY A 25 -13.75 31.46 -2.32
C GLY A 25 -13.63 32.37 -3.56
N GLN A 26 -12.72 32.07 -4.48
CA GLN A 26 -12.49 32.83 -5.71
C GLN A 26 -13.56 32.54 -6.76
N ILE A 27 -13.90 33.53 -7.58
CA ILE A 27 -14.81 33.32 -8.71
C ILE A 27 -13.98 32.79 -9.87
N LYS A 28 -14.35 31.62 -10.40
CA LYS A 28 -13.75 30.98 -11.57
C LYS A 28 -14.80 30.86 -12.68
N GLU A 29 -14.35 30.97 -13.92
CA GLU A 29 -15.17 30.60 -15.08
C GLU A 29 -15.12 29.09 -15.27
N VAL A 30 -16.29 28.50 -15.48
CA VAL A 30 -16.49 27.06 -15.44
C VAL A 30 -17.25 26.64 -16.67
N ASP A 31 -16.63 25.76 -17.44
CA ASP A 31 -17.29 25.12 -18.56
C ASP A 31 -18.23 24.03 -18.03
N LEU A 32 -19.54 24.33 -18.05
CA LEU A 32 -20.59 23.38 -17.69
C LEU A 32 -21.13 22.61 -18.90
N SER A 33 -20.42 22.62 -20.02
CA SER A 33 -20.82 21.87 -21.20
C SER A 33 -20.79 20.36 -20.93
N LEU A 34 -21.69 19.63 -21.59
CA LEU A 34 -21.69 18.17 -21.57
C LEU A 34 -20.34 17.58 -21.99
N PRO A 35 -19.63 18.10 -23.01
CA PRO A 35 -18.26 17.67 -23.34
C PRO A 35 -17.27 17.80 -22.17
N ALA A 36 -17.32 18.88 -21.38
CA ALA A 36 -16.46 19.04 -20.22
C ALA A 36 -16.75 17.99 -19.15
N LEU A 37 -18.03 17.73 -18.86
CA LEU A 37 -18.45 16.66 -17.94
C LEU A 37 -18.00 15.28 -18.43
N SER A 38 -18.17 14.97 -19.73
CA SER A 38 -17.75 13.71 -20.32
C SER A 38 -16.24 13.48 -20.20
N ARG A 39 -15.42 14.53 -20.42
CA ARG A 39 -13.96 14.43 -20.24
C ARG A 39 -13.58 14.15 -18.78
N THR A 40 -14.22 14.83 -17.83
CA THR A 40 -13.96 14.60 -16.41
C THR A 40 -14.32 13.17 -16.00
N MET A 41 -15.49 12.68 -16.43
CA MET A 41 -15.91 11.29 -16.14
C MET A 41 -14.98 10.25 -16.78
N GLU A 42 -14.50 10.50 -18.00
CA GLU A 42 -13.54 9.64 -18.67
C GLU A 42 -12.18 9.58 -17.95
N ASN A 43 -11.71 10.71 -17.42
CA ASN A 43 -10.47 10.76 -16.63
C ASN A 43 -10.61 10.02 -15.29
N ILE A 44 -11.77 10.12 -14.64
CA ILE A 44 -12.10 9.36 -13.43
C ILE A 44 -12.08 7.87 -13.75
N ARG A 45 -12.75 7.46 -14.84
CA ARG A 45 -12.81 6.05 -15.27
C ARG A 45 -11.42 5.48 -15.53
N LYS A 46 -10.60 6.16 -16.35
CA LYS A 46 -9.21 5.74 -16.64
C LYS A 46 -8.37 5.62 -15.38
N SER A 47 -8.51 6.55 -14.44
CA SER A 47 -7.77 6.50 -13.18
C SER A 47 -8.20 5.33 -12.31
N ALA A 48 -9.50 5.01 -12.26
CA ALA A 48 -10.02 3.84 -11.56
C ALA A 48 -9.59 2.52 -12.22
N GLU A 49 -9.54 2.47 -13.55
CA GLU A 49 -9.03 1.31 -14.30
C GLU A 49 -7.55 1.06 -13.98
N ILE A 50 -6.73 2.11 -13.87
CA ILE A 50 -5.34 2.00 -13.45
C ILE A 50 -5.27 1.44 -12.02
N ILE A 51 -6.02 1.99 -11.07
CA ILE A 51 -6.00 1.53 -9.66
C ILE A 51 -6.34 0.03 -9.55
N ASN A 52 -7.26 -0.46 -10.37
CA ASN A 52 -7.71 -1.87 -10.34
C ASN A 52 -6.73 -2.85 -11.00
N GLN A 53 -5.60 -2.40 -11.54
CA GLN A 53 -4.60 -3.31 -12.09
C GLN A 53 -3.83 -4.04 -10.96
N PRO A 54 -3.54 -5.34 -11.13
CA PRO A 54 -2.98 -6.17 -10.05
C PRO A 54 -1.56 -5.80 -9.59
N ASN A 55 -0.83 -4.99 -10.36
CA ASN A 55 0.58 -4.66 -10.10
C ASN A 55 0.81 -3.17 -9.79
N VAL A 56 -0.24 -2.44 -9.40
CA VAL A 56 -0.13 -1.02 -9.06
C VAL A 56 0.49 -0.89 -7.69
N SER A 57 1.57 -0.10 -7.58
CA SER A 57 2.16 0.22 -6.28
C SER A 57 1.22 1.08 -5.45
N PHE A 58 1.33 0.99 -4.13
CA PHE A 58 0.55 1.80 -3.19
C PHE A 58 0.62 3.30 -3.51
N ASP A 59 1.83 3.85 -3.68
CA ASP A 59 2.04 5.26 -4.03
C ASP A 59 1.31 5.68 -5.31
N MET A 60 1.30 4.79 -6.31
CA MET A 60 0.61 5.05 -7.58
C MET A 60 -0.90 5.01 -7.39
N ALA A 61 -1.43 4.04 -6.64
CA ALA A 61 -2.86 3.97 -6.34
C ALA A 61 -3.30 5.20 -5.55
N MET A 62 -2.55 5.61 -4.53
CA MET A 62 -2.83 6.79 -3.73
C MET A 62 -2.80 8.08 -4.55
N GLY A 63 -1.79 8.26 -5.41
CA GLY A 63 -1.72 9.41 -6.32
C GLY A 63 -2.93 9.47 -7.27
N ARG A 64 -3.42 8.32 -7.74
CA ARG A 64 -4.63 8.25 -8.58
C ARG A 64 -5.91 8.54 -7.80
N PHE A 65 -6.03 8.08 -6.56
CA PHE A 65 -7.17 8.40 -5.70
C PHE A 65 -7.24 9.90 -5.38
N GLU A 66 -6.12 10.55 -5.05
CA GLU A 66 -6.09 12.00 -4.85
C GLU A 66 -6.40 12.76 -6.16
N TYR A 67 -5.91 12.29 -7.31
CA TYR A 67 -6.29 12.87 -8.59
C TYR A 67 -7.79 12.76 -8.89
N ILE A 68 -8.40 11.59 -8.67
CA ILE A 68 -9.86 11.41 -8.80
C ILE A 68 -10.61 12.35 -7.84
N LYS A 69 -10.09 12.55 -6.63
CA LYS A 69 -10.68 13.45 -5.64
C LYS A 69 -10.73 14.87 -6.13
N GLU A 70 -9.63 15.35 -6.72
CA GLU A 70 -9.58 16.68 -7.34
C GLU A 70 -10.57 16.79 -8.51
N LEU A 71 -10.64 15.79 -9.41
CA LEU A 71 -11.62 15.78 -10.49
C LEU A 71 -13.07 15.80 -10.02
N VAL A 72 -13.39 15.04 -8.96
CA VAL A 72 -14.73 15.05 -8.35
C VAL A 72 -15.05 16.41 -7.74
N LEU A 73 -14.06 17.06 -7.12
CA LEU A 73 -14.20 18.40 -6.55
C LEU A 73 -14.32 19.49 -7.63
N ASP A 74 -13.66 19.33 -8.77
CA ASP A 74 -13.86 20.21 -9.93
C ASP A 74 -15.20 19.94 -10.61
N SER A 75 -15.73 18.72 -10.55
CA SER A 75 -17.08 18.38 -11.06
C SER A 75 -18.23 18.78 -10.11
N ALA A 76 -17.92 19.25 -8.90
CA ALA A 76 -18.86 19.75 -7.89
C ALA A 76 -19.88 20.77 -8.42
N GLN A 77 -19.45 21.47 -9.45
CA GLN A 77 -20.08 22.58 -10.12
C GLN A 77 -21.37 22.14 -10.84
N PHE A 78 -21.50 20.84 -11.13
CA PHE A 78 -22.65 20.24 -11.81
C PHE A 78 -23.75 19.75 -10.83
N SER A 79 -23.39 19.26 -9.63
CA SER A 79 -24.37 18.80 -8.61
C SER A 79 -23.74 18.60 -7.21
N PRO A 80 -24.02 19.50 -6.24
CA PRO A 80 -23.42 19.43 -4.90
C PRO A 80 -23.83 18.21 -4.04
N LYS A 81 -25.01 17.61 -4.30
CA LYS A 81 -25.50 16.45 -3.54
C LYS A 81 -24.79 15.15 -3.98
N LEU A 82 -24.63 14.95 -5.28
CA LEU A 82 -23.89 13.80 -5.82
C LEU A 82 -22.41 13.89 -5.48
N GLN A 83 -21.84 15.10 -5.51
CA GLN A 83 -20.48 15.39 -5.10
C GLN A 83 -20.19 14.95 -3.65
N ASN A 84 -21.05 15.36 -2.70
CA ASN A 84 -20.87 15.00 -1.29
C ASN A 84 -20.89 13.48 -1.06
N LEU A 85 -21.71 12.74 -1.81
CA LEU A 85 -21.75 11.29 -1.73
C LEU A 85 -20.47 10.66 -2.32
N GLN A 86 -20.04 11.12 -3.49
CA GLN A 86 -18.84 10.61 -4.17
C GLN A 86 -17.56 10.88 -3.38
N ILE A 87 -17.40 12.09 -2.80
CA ILE A 87 -16.26 12.42 -1.94
C ILE A 87 -16.24 11.54 -0.69
N LYS A 88 -17.39 11.30 -0.05
CA LYS A 88 -17.47 10.43 1.12
C LYS A 88 -17.03 9.00 0.79
N ILE A 89 -17.50 8.45 -0.33
CA ILE A 89 -17.10 7.12 -0.80
C ILE A 89 -15.60 7.09 -1.10
N LEU A 90 -15.08 8.10 -1.78
CA LEU A 90 -13.67 8.18 -2.14
C LEU A 90 -12.75 8.28 -0.92
N ASN A 91 -13.09 9.14 0.04
CA ASN A 91 -12.36 9.25 1.30
C ASN A 91 -12.38 7.94 2.09
N ARG A 92 -13.53 7.24 2.08
CA ARG A 92 -13.66 5.92 2.71
C ARG A 92 -12.74 4.89 2.03
N ASN A 93 -12.64 4.91 0.71
CA ASN A 93 -11.76 4.00 -0.02
C ASN A 93 -10.28 4.31 0.23
N ILE A 94 -9.91 5.60 0.31
CA ILE A 94 -8.55 6.02 0.70
C ILE A 94 -8.22 5.53 2.11
N GLU A 95 -9.15 5.65 3.06
CA GLU A 95 -8.99 5.15 4.43
C GLU A 95 -8.80 3.62 4.46
N ILE A 96 -9.61 2.87 3.69
CA ILE A 96 -9.47 1.42 3.57
C ILE A 96 -8.09 1.02 3.05
N VAL A 97 -7.60 1.70 2.00
CA VAL A 97 -6.30 1.38 1.39
C VAL A 97 -5.15 1.65 2.36
N LYS A 98 -5.19 2.76 3.12
CA LYS A 98 -4.22 3.03 4.19
C LYS A 98 -4.25 1.97 5.29
N ASN A 99 -5.44 1.59 5.74
CA ASN A 99 -5.57 0.56 6.78
C ASN A 99 -5.04 -0.80 6.31
N ILE A 100 -5.11 -1.13 5.01
CA ILE A 100 -4.53 -2.35 4.45
C ILE A 100 -2.99 -2.30 4.52
N GLU A 101 -2.37 -1.17 4.18
CA GLU A 101 -0.91 -0.99 4.29
C GLU A 101 -0.44 -1.12 5.75
N GLU A 102 -1.15 -0.49 6.69
CA GLU A 102 -0.87 -0.63 8.13
C GLU A 102 -0.99 -2.09 8.60
N LEU A 103 -1.97 -2.85 8.10
CA LEU A 103 -2.12 -4.27 8.40
C LEU A 103 -0.95 -5.10 7.86
N ASP A 104 -0.47 -4.83 6.65
CA ASP A 104 0.69 -5.51 6.07
C ASP A 104 1.96 -5.25 6.89
N GLU A 105 2.18 -4.02 7.36
CA GLU A 105 3.27 -3.69 8.28
C GLU A 105 3.17 -4.45 9.60
N ILE A 106 1.97 -4.52 10.20
CA ILE A 106 1.73 -5.27 11.44
C ILE A 106 1.99 -6.77 11.22
N ILE A 107 1.56 -7.33 10.10
CA ILE A 107 1.81 -8.74 9.75
C ILE A 107 3.31 -9.00 9.61
N ALA A 108 4.05 -8.10 8.95
CA ALA A 108 5.50 -8.21 8.80
C ALA A 108 6.22 -8.16 10.16
N GLN A 109 5.79 -7.26 11.05
CA GLN A 109 6.33 -7.16 12.42
C GLN A 109 6.02 -8.42 13.24
N PHE A 110 4.79 -8.92 13.19
CA PHE A 110 4.41 -10.14 13.89
C PHE A 110 5.21 -11.35 13.37
N ALA A 111 5.36 -11.46 12.04
CA ALA A 111 6.18 -12.48 11.41
C ALA A 111 7.63 -12.38 11.93
N LYS A 112 8.24 -11.18 11.91
CA LYS A 112 9.60 -10.96 12.42
C LYS A 112 9.75 -11.45 13.85
N GLN A 113 8.85 -11.04 14.74
CA GLN A 113 8.87 -11.45 16.14
C GLN A 113 8.73 -12.97 16.31
N HIS A 114 7.77 -13.58 15.62
CA HIS A 114 7.56 -15.03 15.66
C HIS A 114 8.81 -15.79 15.21
N TYR A 115 9.35 -15.44 14.03
CA TYR A 115 10.49 -16.15 13.47
C TYR A 115 11.77 -15.97 14.30
N MET A 116 12.03 -14.75 14.80
CA MET A 116 13.18 -14.50 15.69
C MET A 116 13.04 -15.23 17.03
N LYS A 117 11.83 -15.29 17.61
CA LYS A 117 11.60 -15.99 18.88
C LYS A 117 11.82 -17.49 18.75
N GLU A 118 11.27 -18.11 17.71
CA GLU A 118 11.45 -19.55 17.48
C GLU A 118 12.88 -19.91 17.10
N ALA A 119 13.58 -19.09 16.32
CA ALA A 119 15.02 -19.27 16.08
C ALA A 119 15.81 -19.26 17.40
N LYS A 120 15.52 -18.31 18.30
CA LYS A 120 16.14 -18.28 19.64
C LYS A 120 15.78 -19.51 20.48
N ASN A 121 14.56 -20.03 20.38
CA ASN A 121 14.16 -21.27 21.08
C ASN A 121 14.91 -22.51 20.56
N ILE A 122 15.19 -22.58 19.26
CA ILE A 122 16.02 -23.66 18.67
C ILE A 122 17.43 -23.60 19.26
N LEU A 123 18.00 -22.39 19.34
CA LEU A 123 19.35 -22.16 19.86
C LEU A 123 19.45 -22.35 21.39
N SER A 124 18.46 -21.96 22.17
CA SER A 124 18.47 -22.12 23.63
C SER A 124 18.39 -23.58 24.08
N LYS A 125 17.69 -24.43 23.32
CA LYS A 125 17.67 -25.89 23.53
C LYS A 125 19.03 -26.55 23.24
N THR A 126 19.99 -25.79 22.71
CA THR A 126 21.28 -26.29 22.24
C THR A 126 22.49 -25.65 22.91
N ASP A 127 22.29 -24.74 23.87
CA ASP A 127 23.36 -24.13 24.68
C ASP A 127 24.13 -25.15 25.58
N ARG A 128 23.67 -26.40 25.67
CA ARG A 128 24.39 -27.50 26.34
C ARG A 128 25.13 -28.45 25.37
N LYS A 129 25.08 -28.20 24.06
CA LYS A 129 25.67 -29.08 23.03
C LYS A 129 26.98 -28.50 22.50
N SER A 130 28.04 -29.31 22.38
CA SER A 130 29.36 -28.88 21.88
C SER A 130 29.62 -29.39 20.46
N GLY A 131 30.48 -28.68 19.72
CA GLY A 131 30.96 -29.10 18.40
C GLY A 131 29.87 -29.18 17.32
N PHE A 132 29.84 -30.28 16.57
CA PHE A 132 28.95 -30.48 15.42
C PHE A 132 27.45 -30.32 15.76
N GLN A 133 27.03 -30.67 16.98
CA GLN A 133 25.64 -30.51 17.40
C GLN A 133 25.19 -29.04 17.52
N ARG A 134 26.13 -28.11 17.81
CA ARG A 134 25.85 -26.67 17.79
C ARG A 134 25.70 -26.16 16.36
N ILE A 135 26.54 -26.65 15.44
CA ILE A 135 26.47 -26.31 14.01
C ILE A 135 25.12 -26.72 13.41
N ASP A 136 24.65 -27.95 13.67
CA ASP A 136 23.35 -28.43 13.18
C ASP A 136 22.19 -27.54 13.68
N SER A 137 22.30 -27.04 14.92
CA SER A 137 21.27 -26.21 15.54
C SER A 137 21.25 -24.80 14.96
N LEU A 138 22.42 -24.24 14.65
CA LEU A 138 22.56 -22.98 13.92
C LEU A 138 21.99 -23.11 12.49
N GLN A 139 22.25 -24.23 11.81
CA GLN A 139 21.68 -24.49 10.48
C GLN A 139 20.15 -24.58 10.52
N GLN A 140 19.58 -25.30 11.48
CA GLN A 140 18.12 -25.39 11.68
C GLN A 140 17.50 -24.01 11.94
N ALA A 141 18.12 -23.18 12.77
CA ALA A 141 17.66 -21.83 13.03
C ALA A 141 17.71 -20.94 11.76
N ILE A 142 18.79 -21.04 10.97
CA ILE A 142 18.91 -20.31 9.71
C ILE A 142 17.86 -20.76 8.69
N GLU A 143 17.64 -22.06 8.50
CA GLU A 143 16.60 -22.56 7.61
C GLU A 143 15.21 -22.05 8.00
N PHE A 144 14.93 -22.03 9.30
CA PHE A 144 13.68 -21.51 9.82
C PHE A 144 13.52 -20.00 9.55
N LEU A 145 14.57 -19.21 9.77
CA LEU A 145 14.56 -17.78 9.44
C LEU A 145 14.45 -17.52 7.92
N MET A 146 15.10 -18.34 7.09
CA MET A 146 15.00 -18.21 5.63
C MET A 146 13.57 -18.46 5.13
N LYS A 147 12.79 -19.34 5.78
CA LYS A 147 11.36 -19.52 5.50
C LYS A 147 10.54 -18.28 5.86
N GLY A 148 10.92 -17.57 6.93
CA GLY A 148 10.26 -16.34 7.38
C GLY A 148 10.56 -15.11 6.53
N LYS A 149 11.69 -15.09 5.81
CA LYS A 149 12.10 -13.95 4.97
C LYS A 149 11.04 -13.51 3.96
N LYS A 150 10.26 -14.44 3.40
CA LYS A 150 9.15 -14.13 2.46
C LYS A 150 8.00 -13.32 3.09
N HIS A 151 7.88 -13.35 4.42
CA HIS A 151 6.83 -12.65 5.17
C HIS A 151 7.35 -11.39 5.86
N VAL A 152 8.62 -11.41 6.26
CA VAL A 152 9.28 -10.27 6.92
C VAL A 152 9.73 -9.22 5.89
N GLY A 153 9.91 -9.61 4.63
CA GLY A 153 10.42 -8.72 3.58
C GLY A 153 11.93 -8.49 3.73
N ASP A 154 12.40 -7.31 3.32
CA ASP A 154 13.82 -6.93 3.37
C ASP A 154 14.20 -6.20 4.67
N ASP A 155 13.78 -6.74 5.81
CA ASP A 155 14.12 -6.17 7.12
C ASP A 155 15.63 -6.32 7.42
N GLU A 156 16.29 -5.19 7.65
CA GLU A 156 17.75 -5.12 7.82
C GLU A 156 18.22 -5.88 9.06
N GLU A 157 17.49 -5.79 10.17
CA GLU A 157 17.83 -6.46 11.43
C GLU A 157 17.70 -7.99 11.29
N TYR A 158 16.61 -8.44 10.66
CA TYR A 158 16.37 -9.85 10.38
C TYR A 158 17.46 -10.44 9.48
N ASN A 159 17.84 -9.72 8.43
CA ASN A 159 18.93 -10.09 7.53
C ASN A 159 20.29 -10.12 8.27
N LYS A 160 20.60 -9.12 9.09
CA LYS A 160 21.82 -9.08 9.90
C LYS A 160 21.90 -10.26 10.85
N TYR A 161 20.77 -10.65 11.45
CA TYR A 161 20.71 -11.80 12.36
C TYR A 161 21.01 -13.13 11.64
N ILE A 162 20.47 -13.35 10.44
CA ILE A 162 20.81 -14.53 9.63
C ILE A 162 22.32 -14.54 9.29
N VAL A 163 22.88 -13.38 8.92
CA VAL A 163 24.31 -13.26 8.61
C VAL A 163 25.18 -13.54 9.83
N SER A 164 24.81 -13.07 11.03
CA SER A 164 25.56 -13.37 12.25
C SER A 164 25.58 -14.86 12.57
N LEU A 165 24.45 -15.56 12.42
CA LEU A 165 24.39 -17.01 12.65
C LEU A 165 25.27 -17.78 11.66
N ARG A 166 25.34 -17.34 10.38
CA ARG A 166 26.24 -17.93 9.38
C ARG A 166 27.71 -17.74 9.74
N LYS A 167 28.08 -16.58 10.31
CA LYS A 167 29.45 -16.33 10.79
C LYS A 167 29.80 -17.26 11.96
N GLU A 168 28.89 -17.45 12.91
CA GLU A 168 29.08 -18.37 14.04
C GLU A 168 29.33 -19.81 13.58
N ILE A 169 28.59 -20.30 12.56
CA ILE A 169 28.84 -21.60 11.94
C ILE A 169 30.28 -21.70 11.39
N MET A 170 30.75 -20.67 10.67
CA MET A 170 32.09 -20.66 10.09
C MET A 170 33.19 -20.70 11.17
N GLU A 171 33.01 -19.96 12.26
CA GLU A 171 33.95 -19.92 13.39
C GLU A 171 34.05 -21.28 14.10
N HIS A 172 32.92 -21.97 14.29
CA HIS A 172 32.90 -23.31 14.87
C HIS A 172 33.49 -24.37 13.92
N HIS A 173 33.26 -24.27 12.61
CA HIS A 173 33.89 -25.17 11.63
C HIS A 173 35.42 -25.01 11.61
N LYS A 174 35.92 -23.77 11.66
CA LYS A 174 37.36 -23.49 11.69
C LYS A 174 38.00 -24.07 12.96
N SER A 175 37.38 -23.81 14.12
CA SER A 175 37.84 -24.34 15.41
C SER A 175 37.86 -25.88 15.45
N ALA A 176 36.85 -26.54 14.87
CA ALA A 176 36.81 -27.99 14.79
C ALA A 176 37.89 -28.56 13.83
N SER A 177 38.13 -27.89 12.71
CA SER A 177 39.18 -28.27 11.74
C SER A 177 40.60 -28.12 12.32
N ASP A 178 40.85 -27.04 13.06
CA ASP A 178 42.15 -26.77 13.67
C ASP A 178 42.47 -27.80 14.78
N LEU A 179 41.46 -28.25 15.53
CA LEU A 179 41.57 -29.36 16.50
C LEU A 179 41.93 -30.71 15.85
N THR A 180 41.40 -31.00 14.65
CA THR A 180 41.70 -32.26 13.93
C THR A 180 43.05 -32.28 13.22
N ARG A 181 43.70 -31.12 13.02
CA ARG A 181 45.04 -31.01 12.39
C ARG A 181 46.18 -30.91 13.40
N GLY A 182 45.89 -30.72 14.68
CA GLY A 182 46.87 -30.66 15.77
C GLY A 182 47.18 -32.00 16.43
N ILE A 183 46.72 -33.12 15.84
CA ILE A 183 47.03 -34.52 16.18
C ILE A 183 47.76 -35.11 14.98
#